data_AF-C7NZ25-F1
#
_entry.id   AF-C7NZ25-F1
#
_cell.length_a   1.000
_cell.length_b   1.000
_cell.length_c   1.000
_cell.angle_alpha   90.00
_cell.angle_beta   90.00
_cell.angle_gamma   90.00
#
_symmetry.space_group_name_H-M   'P 1'
#
loop_
_entity.id
_entity.type
_entity.pdbx_description
1 polymer ?
#
loop_
_entity_poly.entity_id
_entity_poly.type
_entity_poly.pdbx_seq_one_letter_code
_entity_poly.pdbx_strand_id
1 'polypeptide(L)'
;MSQSTLDDDELFGEAASEMREDVEASLDEARAVLPVADDIWNVEADNTLGVLNALKGALDVDDAEEHLRDAKKWYTMGERADAFEDADDLEADIAALETLLEDVETAREQVGELTSTVPQLRGTLEEFAAEDADEETDDAEADDDAEAEAEA
;
A
#
# COMPACT_ATOMS: atom_id res chain seq x y z
N MET A 1 -35.96 47.48 -2.74
CA MET A 1 -34.89 46.63 -3.30
C MET A 1 -34.45 45.59 -2.26
N SER A 2 -35.39 44.92 -1.58
CA SER A 2 -35.10 43.98 -0.47
C SER A 2 -35.59 42.56 -0.75
N GLN A 3 -36.02 42.28 -1.98
CA GLN A 3 -36.38 40.93 -2.42
C GLN A 3 -35.17 40.25 -3.08
N SER A 4 -34.53 40.91 -4.06
CA SER A 4 -33.31 40.40 -4.72
C SER A 4 -32.22 39.93 -3.75
N THR A 5 -31.93 40.68 -2.67
CA THR A 5 -30.87 40.30 -1.72
C THR A 5 -31.21 39.05 -0.91
N LEU A 6 -32.51 38.80 -0.66
CA LEU A 6 -32.96 37.63 0.10
C LEU A 6 -32.89 36.35 -0.76
N ASP A 7 -33.17 36.47 -2.06
CA ASP A 7 -32.97 35.40 -3.05
C ASP A 7 -31.47 35.08 -3.25
N ASP A 8 -30.60 36.09 -3.17
CA ASP A 8 -29.15 35.92 -3.30
C ASP A 8 -28.56 35.18 -2.08
N ASP A 9 -28.93 35.55 -0.84
CA ASP A 9 -28.45 34.89 0.39
C ASP A 9 -28.86 33.40 0.47
N GLU A 10 -30.06 33.06 0.02
CA GLU A 10 -30.55 31.66 -0.01
C GLU A 10 -29.77 30.82 -1.03
N LEU A 11 -29.41 31.41 -2.18
CA LEU A 11 -28.61 30.75 -3.23
C LEU A 11 -27.14 30.53 -2.79
N PHE A 12 -26.55 31.47 -2.05
CA PHE A 12 -25.21 31.27 -1.49
C PHE A 12 -25.18 30.19 -0.41
N GLY A 13 -26.23 30.09 0.42
CA GLY A 13 -26.36 29.02 1.41
C GLY A 13 -26.51 27.63 0.78
N GLU A 14 -27.29 27.51 -0.31
CA GLU A 14 -27.40 26.27 -1.08
C GLU A 14 -26.04 25.86 -1.68
N ALA A 15 -25.34 26.80 -2.32
CA ALA A 15 -24.03 26.54 -2.91
C ALA A 15 -22.96 26.18 -1.86
N ALA A 16 -23.03 26.77 -0.67
CA ALA A 16 -22.17 26.42 0.45
C ALA A 16 -22.43 24.99 0.95
N SER A 17 -23.70 24.61 1.03
CA SER A 17 -24.12 23.25 1.41
C SER A 17 -23.69 22.23 0.37
N GLU A 18 -23.83 22.54 -0.93
CA GLU A 18 -23.38 21.68 -2.04
C GLU A 18 -21.85 21.47 -2.00
N MET A 19 -21.07 22.55 -1.82
CA MET A 19 -19.61 22.45 -1.66
C MET A 19 -19.20 21.59 -0.47
N ARG A 20 -19.96 21.63 0.62
CA ARG A 20 -19.74 20.78 1.80
C ARG A 20 -20.03 19.32 1.48
N GLU A 21 -21.18 19.05 0.87
CA GLU A 21 -21.57 17.69 0.46
C GLU A 21 -20.53 17.08 -0.48
N ASP A 22 -19.94 17.86 -1.41
CA ASP A 22 -18.89 17.39 -2.32
C ASP A 22 -17.60 16.98 -1.57
N VAL A 23 -17.20 17.71 -0.52
CA VAL A 23 -16.07 17.35 0.34
C VAL A 23 -16.37 16.06 1.10
N GLU A 24 -17.52 16.01 1.77
CA GLU A 24 -17.94 14.86 2.59
C GLU A 24 -18.09 13.59 1.73
N ALA A 25 -18.70 13.70 0.55
CA ALA A 25 -18.82 12.60 -0.40
C ALA A 25 -17.44 12.09 -0.84
N SER A 26 -16.52 12.98 -1.17
CA SER A 26 -15.15 12.60 -1.56
C SER A 26 -14.41 11.90 -0.41
N LEU A 27 -14.59 12.36 0.83
CA LEU A 27 -14.01 11.71 2.01
C LEU A 27 -14.61 10.32 2.27
N ASP A 28 -15.92 10.16 2.08
CA ASP A 28 -16.60 8.88 2.23
C ASP A 28 -16.21 7.89 1.13
N GLU A 29 -16.06 8.35 -0.10
CA GLU A 29 -15.53 7.55 -1.22
C GLU A 29 -14.12 7.07 -0.92
N ALA A 30 -13.23 7.96 -0.45
CA ALA A 30 -11.88 7.59 -0.06
C ALA A 30 -11.87 6.53 1.06
N ARG A 31 -12.73 6.67 2.07
CA ARG A 31 -12.85 5.67 3.15
C ARG A 31 -13.43 4.34 2.69
N ALA A 32 -14.33 4.36 1.70
CA ALA A 32 -14.99 3.16 1.19
C ALA A 32 -14.04 2.25 0.39
N VAL A 33 -13.00 2.82 -0.22
CA VAL A 33 -12.00 2.06 -0.98
C VAL A 33 -10.83 1.56 -0.12
N LEU A 34 -10.66 2.07 1.10
CA LEU A 34 -9.64 1.59 2.02
C LEU A 34 -9.84 0.11 2.38
N PRO A 35 -8.76 -0.65 2.59
CA PRO A 35 -8.87 -2.02 3.05
C PRO A 35 -9.51 -2.08 4.45
N VAL A 36 -10.38 -3.07 4.65
CA VAL A 36 -10.94 -3.33 5.98
C VAL A 36 -9.82 -3.82 6.89
N ALA A 37 -9.79 -3.34 8.14
CA ALA A 37 -8.71 -3.65 9.08
C ALA A 37 -8.48 -5.17 9.28
N ASP A 38 -9.55 -5.97 9.31
CA ASP A 38 -9.46 -7.42 9.42
C ASP A 38 -8.88 -8.07 8.16
N ASP A 39 -9.11 -7.50 6.97
CA ASP A 39 -8.66 -8.08 5.69
C ASP A 39 -7.14 -8.10 5.58
N ILE A 40 -6.45 -7.13 6.20
CA ILE A 40 -4.97 -7.07 6.29
C ILE A 40 -4.40 -8.30 7.00
N TRP A 41 -5.11 -8.83 8.01
CA TRP A 41 -4.69 -10.01 8.76
C TRP A 41 -5.07 -11.34 8.11
N ASN A 42 -6.05 -11.31 7.21
CA ASN A 42 -6.64 -12.51 6.59
C ASN A 42 -6.04 -12.81 5.21
N VAL A 43 -4.89 -12.23 4.87
CA VAL A 43 -4.22 -12.49 3.60
C VAL A 43 -3.55 -13.87 3.61
N GLU A 44 -3.91 -14.73 2.65
CA GLU A 44 -3.46 -16.13 2.60
C GLU A 44 -2.86 -16.51 1.23
N ALA A 45 -1.81 -17.33 1.24
CA ALA A 45 -1.22 -17.95 0.05
C ALA A 45 -0.40 -19.21 0.42
N ASP A 46 -0.04 -20.01 -0.60
CA ASP A 46 0.69 -21.27 -0.41
C ASP A 46 2.15 -21.12 0.07
N ASN A 47 2.70 -19.91 0.00
CA ASN A 47 4.08 -19.63 0.41
C ASN A 47 4.25 -18.17 0.84
N THR A 48 5.36 -17.89 1.53
CA THR A 48 5.70 -16.55 2.05
C THR A 48 5.67 -15.46 0.99
N LEU A 49 6.22 -15.73 -0.21
CA LEU A 49 6.24 -14.73 -1.28
C LEU A 49 4.82 -14.44 -1.79
N GLY A 50 3.96 -15.46 -1.83
CA GLY A 50 2.54 -15.30 -2.14
C GLY A 50 1.83 -14.39 -1.13
N VAL A 51 2.03 -14.62 0.17
CA VAL A 51 1.44 -13.81 1.25
C VAL A 51 1.90 -12.35 1.14
N LEU A 52 3.20 -12.13 0.92
CA LEU A 52 3.74 -10.78 0.77
C LEU A 52 3.19 -10.04 -0.46
N ASN A 53 3.08 -10.71 -1.60
CA ASN A 53 2.49 -10.08 -2.79
C ASN A 53 1.00 -9.80 -2.61
N ALA A 54 0.26 -10.71 -1.97
CA ALA A 54 -1.14 -10.49 -1.67
C ALA A 54 -1.34 -9.33 -0.68
N LEU A 55 -0.50 -9.23 0.36
CA LEU A 55 -0.52 -8.12 1.31
C LEU A 55 -0.18 -6.79 0.62
N LYS A 56 0.83 -6.80 -0.27
CA LYS A 56 1.19 -5.61 -1.07
C LYS A 56 0.02 -5.10 -1.91
N GLY A 57 -0.77 -6.03 -2.48
CA GLY A 57 -1.97 -5.67 -3.25
C GLY A 57 -3.13 -5.23 -2.36
N ALA A 58 -3.29 -5.79 -1.16
CA ALA A 58 -4.31 -5.37 -0.21
C ALA A 58 -4.05 -3.97 0.38
N LEU A 59 -2.79 -3.52 0.39
CA LEU A 59 -2.39 -2.17 0.81
C LEU A 59 -2.35 -1.17 -0.36
N ASP A 60 -2.95 -1.51 -1.50
CA ASP A 60 -3.05 -0.60 -2.64
C ASP A 60 -4.17 0.42 -2.39
N VAL A 61 -3.79 1.70 -2.28
CA VAL A 61 -4.69 2.80 -1.90
C VAL A 61 -4.72 3.93 -2.94
N ASP A 62 -4.24 3.67 -4.16
CA ASP A 62 -4.15 4.65 -5.23
C ASP A 62 -5.52 5.35 -5.49
N ASP A 63 -6.63 4.60 -5.45
CA ASP A 63 -8.00 5.15 -5.60
C ASP A 63 -8.38 6.09 -4.44
N ALA A 64 -7.95 5.76 -3.20
CA ALA A 64 -8.25 6.56 -2.01
C ALA A 64 -7.53 7.92 -2.07
N GLU A 65 -6.32 7.96 -2.62
CA GLU A 65 -5.57 9.20 -2.85
C GLU A 65 -6.22 10.11 -3.88
N GLU A 66 -6.83 9.55 -4.92
CA GLU A 66 -7.59 10.31 -5.92
C GLU A 66 -8.77 11.04 -5.24
N HIS A 67 -9.57 10.29 -4.48
CA HIS A 67 -10.69 10.87 -3.73
C HIS A 67 -10.25 11.88 -2.65
N LEU A 68 -9.13 11.64 -1.95
CA LEU A 68 -8.55 12.63 -1.02
C LEU A 68 -8.15 13.92 -1.76
N ARG A 69 -7.58 13.83 -2.96
CA ARG A 69 -7.25 15.02 -3.77
C ARG A 69 -8.50 15.79 -4.15
N ASP A 70 -9.59 15.12 -4.50
CA ASP A 70 -10.86 15.75 -4.80
C ASP A 70 -11.47 16.42 -3.56
N ALA A 71 -11.44 15.76 -2.40
CA ALA A 71 -11.85 16.36 -1.12
C ALA A 71 -11.05 17.64 -0.82
N LYS A 72 -9.71 17.59 -0.93
CA LYS A 72 -8.82 18.74 -0.73
C LYS A 72 -9.12 19.88 -1.71
N LYS A 73 -9.41 19.56 -2.97
CA LYS A 73 -9.76 20.54 -4.00
C LYS A 73 -11.06 21.26 -3.66
N TRP A 74 -12.12 20.53 -3.32
CA TRP A 74 -13.41 21.10 -2.92
C TRP A 74 -13.29 21.92 -1.63
N TYR A 75 -12.58 21.39 -0.64
CA TYR A 75 -12.29 22.09 0.61
C TYR A 75 -11.60 23.43 0.36
N THR A 76 -10.51 23.43 -0.42
CA THR A 76 -9.79 24.68 -0.69
C THR A 76 -10.59 25.66 -1.57
N MET A 77 -11.62 25.19 -2.28
CA MET A 77 -12.52 26.05 -3.05
C MET A 77 -13.58 26.67 -2.14
N GLY A 78 -14.19 25.88 -1.26
CA GLY A 78 -15.19 26.33 -0.29
C GLY A 78 -14.61 27.22 0.80
N GLU A 79 -13.42 26.92 1.34
CA GLU A 79 -12.74 27.74 2.35
C GLU A 79 -12.46 29.15 1.81
N ARG A 80 -11.98 29.27 0.56
CA ARG A 80 -11.75 30.56 -0.09
C ARG A 80 -13.04 31.34 -0.35
N ALA A 81 -14.16 30.64 -0.46
CA ALA A 81 -15.48 31.22 -0.64
C ALA A 81 -16.17 31.55 0.69
N ASP A 82 -15.53 31.27 1.84
CA ASP A 82 -16.14 31.38 3.18
C ASP A 82 -17.42 30.53 3.29
N ALA A 83 -17.44 29.38 2.63
CA ALA A 83 -18.62 28.51 2.52
C ALA A 83 -18.81 27.56 3.72
N PHE A 84 -17.83 27.45 4.61
CA PHE A 84 -17.88 26.50 5.73
C PHE A 84 -17.92 27.24 7.06
N GLU A 85 -18.86 26.85 7.93
CA GLU A 85 -18.91 27.33 9.32
C GLU A 85 -17.94 26.57 10.24
N ASP A 86 -17.50 25.38 9.80
CA ASP A 86 -16.70 24.37 10.49
C ASP A 86 -15.53 23.88 9.62
N ALA A 87 -14.89 24.82 8.90
CA ALA A 87 -13.73 24.52 8.05
C ALA A 87 -12.63 23.74 8.81
N ASP A 88 -12.38 24.10 10.08
CA ASP A 88 -11.37 23.45 10.93
C ASP A 88 -11.66 21.95 11.14
N ASP A 89 -12.93 21.55 11.25
CA ASP A 89 -13.33 20.14 11.43
C ASP A 89 -13.09 19.33 10.15
N LEU A 90 -13.45 19.90 8.99
CA LEU A 90 -13.18 19.29 7.68
C LEU A 90 -11.68 19.18 7.39
N GLU A 91 -10.89 20.21 7.74
CA GLU A 91 -9.43 20.18 7.60
C GLU A 91 -8.82 19.06 8.45
N ALA A 92 -9.30 18.89 9.70
CA ALA A 92 -8.83 17.83 10.58
C ALA A 92 -9.13 16.44 10.02
N ASP A 93 -10.33 16.23 9.46
CA ASP A 93 -10.72 14.97 8.83
C ASP A 93 -9.87 14.65 7.59
N ILE A 94 -9.61 15.65 6.74
CA ILE A 94 -8.72 15.54 5.57
C ILE A 94 -7.31 15.17 6.03
N ALA A 95 -6.76 15.85 7.03
CA ALA A 95 -5.41 15.62 7.51
C ALA A 95 -5.25 14.23 8.18
N ALA A 96 -6.28 13.77 8.89
CA ALA A 96 -6.30 12.44 9.49
C ALA A 96 -6.28 11.34 8.41
N LEU A 97 -7.08 11.52 7.35
CA LEU A 97 -7.08 10.59 6.22
C LEU A 97 -5.76 10.63 5.45
N GLU A 98 -5.18 11.80 5.21
CA GLU A 98 -3.87 11.96 4.57
C GLU A 98 -2.78 11.20 5.34
N THR A 99 -2.71 11.38 6.66
CA THR A 99 -1.75 10.66 7.52
C THR A 99 -1.94 9.15 7.43
N LEU A 100 -3.19 8.68 7.43
CA LEU A 100 -3.50 7.26 7.29
C LEU A 100 -3.02 6.68 5.96
N LEU A 101 -3.22 7.41 4.85
CA LEU A 101 -2.75 6.97 3.54
C LEU A 101 -1.23 6.90 3.48
N GLU A 102 -0.52 7.92 4.00
CA GLU A 102 0.94 7.91 4.09
C GLU A 102 1.46 6.70 4.89
N ASP A 103 0.80 6.34 5.99
CA ASP A 103 1.14 5.16 6.80
C ASP A 103 0.93 3.85 6.01
N VAL A 104 -0.15 3.75 5.23
CA VAL A 104 -0.44 2.58 4.39
C VAL A 104 0.54 2.45 3.23
N GLU A 105 0.85 3.56 2.54
CA GLU A 105 1.87 3.60 1.48
C GLU A 105 3.23 3.16 2.02
N THR A 106 3.63 3.68 3.18
CA THR A 106 4.88 3.31 3.85
C THR A 106 4.92 1.81 4.14
N ALA A 107 3.82 1.24 4.62
CA ALA A 107 3.72 -0.20 4.84
C ALA A 107 3.82 -1.00 3.52
N ARG A 108 3.15 -0.54 2.45
CA ARG A 108 3.20 -1.15 1.11
C ARG A 108 4.62 -1.16 0.54
N GLU A 109 5.37 -0.06 0.69
CA GLU A 109 6.77 0.02 0.29
C GLU A 109 7.64 -1.00 1.05
N GLN A 110 7.51 -1.07 2.37
CA GLN A 110 8.25 -2.04 3.21
C GLN A 110 7.96 -3.49 2.80
N VAL A 111 6.70 -3.83 2.51
CA VAL A 111 6.32 -5.15 1.99
C VAL A 111 6.94 -5.39 0.60
N GLY A 112 7.00 -4.36 -0.24
CA GLY A 112 7.68 -4.41 -1.54
C GLY A 112 9.18 -4.66 -1.45
N GLU A 113 9.86 -4.03 -0.51
CA GLU A 113 11.26 -4.30 -0.19
C GLU A 113 11.46 -5.74 0.25
N LEU A 114 10.63 -6.22 1.19
CA LEU A 114 10.71 -7.60 1.69
C LEU A 114 10.45 -8.63 0.59
N THR A 115 9.52 -8.34 -0.32
CA THR A 115 9.24 -9.16 -1.52
C THR A 115 10.47 -9.30 -2.42
N SER A 116 11.39 -8.33 -2.39
CA SER A 116 12.66 -8.37 -3.13
C SER A 116 13.77 -9.07 -2.35
N THR A 117 13.87 -8.83 -1.04
CA THR A 117 14.91 -9.39 -0.17
C THR A 117 14.77 -10.90 0.05
N VAL A 118 13.54 -11.40 0.25
CA VAL A 118 13.32 -12.83 0.58
C VAL A 118 13.81 -13.78 -0.53
N PRO A 119 13.50 -13.55 -1.82
CA PRO A 119 14.05 -14.37 -2.91
C PRO A 119 15.58 -14.33 -3.01
N GLN A 120 16.20 -13.17 -2.77
CA GLN A 120 17.66 -13.02 -2.79
C GLN A 120 18.31 -13.84 -1.68
N LEU A 121 17.78 -13.75 -0.45
CA LEU A 121 18.25 -14.54 0.69
C LEU A 121 18.17 -16.04 0.42
N ARG A 122 17.05 -16.49 -0.18
CA ARG A 122 16.90 -17.89 -0.58
C ARG A 122 18.01 -18.31 -1.55
N GLY A 123 18.31 -17.51 -2.56
CA GLY A 123 19.40 -17.78 -3.51
C GLY A 123 20.76 -17.90 -2.83
N THR A 124 21.10 -16.97 -1.93
CA THR A 124 22.35 -17.02 -1.15
C THR A 124 22.45 -18.27 -0.27
N LEU A 125 21.35 -18.72 0.33
CA LEU A 125 21.33 -19.95 1.13
C LEU A 125 21.50 -21.20 0.26
N GLU A 126 20.88 -21.23 -0.93
CA GLU A 126 21.04 -22.33 -1.89
C GLU A 126 22.47 -22.40 -2.43
N GLU A 127 23.10 -21.26 -2.74
CA GLU A 127 24.52 -21.18 -3.14
C GLU A 127 25.46 -21.67 -2.03
N PHE A 128 25.28 -21.18 -0.80
CA PHE A 128 26.08 -21.60 0.35
C PHE A 128 25.99 -23.11 0.60
N ALA A 129 24.78 -23.68 0.53
CA ALA A 129 24.59 -25.11 0.72
C ALA A 129 25.17 -25.96 -0.42
N ALA A 130 25.28 -25.41 -1.63
CA ALA A 130 25.92 -26.09 -2.76
C ALA A 130 27.46 -26.09 -2.66
N GLU A 131 28.05 -24.99 -2.17
CA GLU A 131 29.50 -24.89 -1.92
C GLU A 131 29.97 -25.94 -0.89
N ASP A 132 29.22 -26.18 0.19
CA ASP A 132 29.52 -27.24 1.17
C ASP A 132 29.39 -28.66 0.58
N ALA A 133 28.51 -28.86 -0.41
CA ALA A 133 28.26 -30.18 -1.00
C ALA A 133 29.34 -30.61 -2.01
N ASP A 134 29.99 -29.66 -2.69
CA ASP A 134 31.09 -29.94 -3.61
C ASP A 134 32.40 -30.34 -2.88
N GLU A 135 32.58 -29.98 -1.60
CA GLU A 135 33.76 -30.35 -0.80
C GLU A 135 33.75 -31.83 -0.32
N GLU A 136 32.59 -32.49 -0.21
CA GLU A 136 32.49 -33.90 0.24
C GLU A 136 32.64 -34.95 -0.88
N THR A 137 32.76 -34.54 -2.16
CA THR A 137 32.82 -35.47 -3.31
C THR A 137 34.21 -35.73 -3.91
N ASP A 138 35.29 -35.14 -3.40
CA ASP A 138 36.65 -35.27 -3.98
C ASP A 138 37.52 -36.39 -3.34
N ASP A 139 37.02 -37.16 -2.36
CA ASP A 139 37.78 -38.20 -1.63
C ASP A 139 37.22 -39.63 -1.80
N ALA A 140 36.67 -39.96 -2.97
CA ALA A 140 36.05 -41.28 -3.23
C ALA A 140 36.44 -41.98 -4.55
N GLU A 141 37.57 -41.64 -5.18
CA GLU A 141 38.06 -42.38 -6.37
C GLU A 141 39.60 -42.55 -6.35
N ALA A 142 40.14 -43.11 -5.26
CA ALA A 142 41.55 -43.46 -5.14
C ALA A 142 41.78 -44.80 -4.44
N ASP A 143 41.18 -45.90 -4.89
CA ASP A 143 41.74 -47.26 -4.80
C ASP A 143 40.76 -48.27 -5.42
N ASP A 144 41.04 -48.75 -6.64
CA ASP A 144 40.90 -50.17 -7.04
C ASP A 144 41.30 -50.30 -8.52
N ASP A 145 42.57 -50.60 -8.80
CA ASP A 145 42.99 -51.68 -9.72
C ASP A 145 44.53 -51.77 -9.73
N ALA A 146 45.08 -52.30 -8.64
CA ALA A 146 46.40 -52.91 -8.64
C ALA A 146 46.23 -54.44 -8.65
N GLU A 147 46.96 -55.09 -9.56
CA GLU A 147 47.29 -56.52 -9.65
C GLU A 147 46.40 -57.43 -10.54
N ALA A 148 46.89 -57.69 -11.78
CA ALA A 148 47.01 -59.00 -12.44
C ALA A 148 47.46 -58.81 -13.91
N GLU A 149 48.54 -59.34 -14.49
CA GLU A 149 49.56 -60.33 -14.13
C GLU A 149 50.82 -60.09 -14.99
N ALA A 150 52.00 -60.41 -14.44
CA ALA A 150 53.23 -60.60 -15.18
C ALA A 150 53.65 -62.09 -15.12
N GLU A 151 54.28 -62.55 -16.22
CA GLU A 151 54.99 -63.82 -16.47
C GLU A 151 54.13 -65.01 -16.95
N ALA A 152 54.36 -65.67 -18.10
CA ALA A 152 55.57 -66.12 -18.83
C ALA A 152 56.40 -67.19 -18.10
#